data_AF-A0A656GKZ9-F1
#
_entry.id   AF-A0A656GKZ9-F1
#
_cell.length_a   1.000
_cell.length_b   1.000
_cell.length_c   1.000
_cell.angle_alpha   90.00
_cell.angle_beta   90.00
_cell.angle_gamma   90.00
#
_symmetry.space_group_name_H-M   'P 1'
#
loop_
_entity.id
_entity.type
_entity.pdbx_description
1 polymer ?
#
loop_
_entity_poly.entity_id
_entity_poly.type
_entity_poly.pdbx_seq_one_letter_code
_entity_poly.pdbx_strand_id
1 'polypeptide(L)' 'NSGFDASRLDLEITETAVMQDIAQVQQAIAQFRQLGCGISLDDFGTGYSSLSQLHALALTKLKIDRSFVTGG' A
#
# COMPACT_ATOMS: atom_id res chain seq x y z
N ASN A 1 10.33 -15.26 20.18
CA ASN A 1 9.06 -14.65 19.73
C ASN A 1 8.87 -13.37 20.54
N SER A 2 8.93 -12.19 19.93
CA SER A 2 9.01 -10.89 20.64
C SER A 2 7.74 -10.50 21.43
N GLY A 3 6.64 -11.26 21.32
CA GLY A 3 5.35 -10.93 21.96
C GLY A 3 4.65 -9.71 21.33
N PHE A 4 5.20 -9.19 20.24
CA PHE A 4 4.65 -8.04 19.53
C PHE A 4 3.45 -8.45 18.68
N ASP A 5 2.33 -7.77 18.86
CA ASP A 5 1.12 -7.97 18.07
C ASP A 5 1.28 -7.33 16.69
N ALA A 6 1.37 -8.15 15.66
CA ALA A 6 1.54 -7.73 14.28
C ALA A 6 0.39 -6.85 13.77
N SER A 7 -0.81 -6.92 14.36
CA SER A 7 -1.93 -6.02 14.00
C SER A 7 -1.66 -4.56 14.32
N ARG A 8 -0.65 -4.28 15.15
CA ARG A 8 -0.19 -2.93 15.48
C ARG A 8 0.84 -2.38 14.50
N LEU A 9 1.26 -3.17 13.52
CA LEU A 9 2.19 -2.76 12.48
C LEU A 9 1.42 -2.33 11.24
N ASP A 10 1.73 -1.13 10.72
CA ASP A 10 1.28 -0.67 9.40
C ASP A 10 2.52 -0.53 8.51
N LEU A 11 2.54 -1.26 7.39
CA LEU A 11 3.63 -1.18 6.42
C LEU A 11 3.21 -0.26 5.29
N GLU A 12 4.05 0.74 5.01
CA GLU A 12 3.80 1.73 3.97
C GLU A 12 4.59 1.39 2.70
N ILE A 13 3.92 1.50 1.56
CA ILE A 13 4.49 1.23 0.23
C ILE A 13 4.24 2.46 -0.65
N THR A 14 5.25 2.92 -1.37
CA THR A 14 5.11 4.05 -2.31
C THR A 14 4.45 3.62 -3.61
N GLU A 15 3.75 4.54 -4.29
CA GLU A 15 3.17 4.34 -5.63
C GLU A 15 4.17 3.76 -6.65
N THR A 16 5.40 4.29 -6.68
CA THR A 16 6.47 3.84 -7.57
C THR A 16 6.87 2.38 -7.36
N ALA A 17 7.00 1.95 -6.10
CA ALA A 17 7.37 0.57 -5.76
C ALA A 17 6.29 -0.43 -6.23
N VAL A 18 5.02 -0.04 -6.15
CA VAL A 18 3.90 -0.87 -6.66
C VAL A 18 3.98 -1.04 -8.17
N MET A 19 4.32 0.02 -8.90
CA MET A 19 4.40 -0.03 -10.37
C MET A 19 5.61 -0.78 -10.91
N GLN A 20 6.68 -0.94 -10.12
CA GLN A 20 7.86 -1.70 -10.54
C GLN A 20 7.56 -3.20 -10.67
N ASP A 21 6.89 -3.79 -9.68
CA ASP A 21 6.50 -5.21 -9.72
C ASP A 21 5.23 -5.45 -8.89
N ILE A 22 4.08 -5.27 -9.55
CA ILE A 22 2.78 -5.41 -8.89
C ILE A 22 2.52 -6.83 -8.39
N ALA A 23 3.04 -7.86 -9.07
CA ALA A 23 2.83 -9.26 -8.70
C ALA A 23 3.61 -9.62 -7.44
N GLN A 24 4.87 -9.19 -7.35
CA GLN A 24 5.67 -9.34 -6.14
C GLN A 24 5.05 -8.58 -4.96
N VAL A 25 4.61 -7.34 -5.19
CA VAL A 25 3.96 -6.53 -4.16
C VAL A 25 2.68 -7.18 -3.65
N GLN A 26 1.84 -7.72 -4.55
CA GLN A 26 0.64 -8.48 -4.16
C GLN A 26 0.96 -9.66 -3.26
N GLN A 27 2.00 -10.43 -3.58
CA GLN A 27 2.43 -11.58 -2.78
C GLN A 27 2.92 -11.13 -1.38
N ALA A 28 3.74 -10.09 -1.32
CA ALA A 28 4.23 -9.55 -0.05
C ALA A 28 3.09 -9.01 0.82
N ILE A 29 2.17 -8.23 0.23
CA ILE A 29 0.97 -7.73 0.91
C ILE A 29 0.16 -8.89 1.48
N ALA A 30 -0.10 -9.93 0.70
CA ALA A 30 -0.87 -11.09 1.16
C ALA A 30 -0.23 -11.75 2.39
N GLN A 31 1.09 -11.92 2.40
CA GLN A 31 1.83 -12.51 3.52
C GLN A 31 1.71 -11.65 4.79
N PHE A 32 1.89 -10.34 4.67
CA PHE A 32 1.78 -9.43 5.83
C PHE A 32 0.34 -9.31 6.34
N ARG A 33 -0.65 -9.33 5.44
CA ARG A 33 -2.07 -9.35 5.83
C ARG A 33 -2.44 -10.64 6.55
N GLN A 34 -1.87 -11.78 6.18
CA GLN A 34 -2.05 -13.06 6.91
C GLN A 34 -1.50 -13.00 8.35
N LEU A 35 -0.46 -12.20 8.59
CA LEU A 35 0.06 -11.95 9.93
C LEU A 35 -0.79 -10.94 10.74
N GLY A 36 -1.76 -10.28 10.10
CA GLY A 36 -2.63 -9.29 10.71
C GLY A 36 -2.16 -7.84 10.52
N CYS A 37 -1.04 -7.60 9.84
CA CYS A 37 -0.51 -6.24 9.63
C CYS A 37 -1.46 -5.36 8.80
N GLY A 38 -1.44 -4.07 9.08
CA GLY A 38 -1.94 -3.03 8.18
C GLY A 38 -0.99 -2.82 7.01
N ILE A 39 -1.56 -2.43 5.88
CA ILE A 39 -0.83 -2.02 4.67
C ILE A 39 -1.38 -0.68 4.21
N SER A 40 -0.49 0.29 4.02
CA SER A 40 -0.80 1.61 3.50
C SER A 40 -0.07 1.84 2.16
N LEU A 41 -0.75 2.48 1.22
CA LEU A 41 -0.11 3.05 0.04
C LEU A 41 0.12 4.54 0.25
N ASP A 42 1.32 5.01 -0.05
CA ASP A 42 1.71 6.42 -0.01
C ASP A 42 1.72 7.10 -1.38
N ASP A 43 1.62 8.42 -1.34
CA ASP A 43 1.74 9.34 -2.48
C ASP A 43 0.77 9.07 -3.63
N PHE A 44 -0.40 8.46 -3.36
CA PHE A 44 -1.35 8.18 -4.42
C PHE A 44 -1.80 9.45 -5.12
N GLY A 45 -1.67 9.45 -6.45
CA GLY A 45 -2.07 10.57 -7.30
C GLY A 45 -0.91 11.32 -7.91
N THR A 46 0.33 10.82 -7.76
CA THR A 46 1.51 11.34 -8.45
C THR A 46 1.61 10.89 -9.92
N GLY A 47 0.75 9.96 -10.34
CA GLY A 47 0.49 9.66 -11.76
C GLY A 47 1.02 8.31 -12.25
N TYR A 48 1.39 7.41 -11.34
CA TYR A 48 1.95 6.10 -11.66
C TYR A 48 0.89 4.97 -11.62
N SER A 49 -0.17 5.10 -10.81
CA SER A 49 -1.16 4.06 -10.48
C SER A 49 -2.61 4.53 -10.65
N SER A 50 -3.48 3.61 -11.05
CA SER A 50 -4.94 3.81 -11.13
C SER A 50 -5.69 3.17 -9.96
N LEU A 51 -6.87 3.70 -9.62
CA LEU A 51 -7.72 3.14 -8.55
C LEU A 51 -8.07 1.66 -8.80
N SER A 52 -8.23 1.26 -10.06
CA SER A 52 -8.49 -0.13 -10.46
C SER A 52 -7.31 -1.07 -10.15
N GLN A 53 -6.07 -0.62 -10.34
CA GLN A 53 -4.88 -1.39 -9.97
C GLN A 53 -4.77 -1.52 -8.44
N LEU A 54 -5.08 -0.45 -7.71
CA LEU A 54 -5.04 -0.47 -6.24
C LEU A 54 -6.13 -1.35 -5.62
N HIS A 55 -7.29 -1.46 -6.26
CA HIS A 55 -8.35 -2.35 -5.79
C HIS A 55 -7.93 -3.83 -5.77
N ALA A 56 -6.95 -4.21 -6.60
CA ALA A 56 -6.39 -5.56 -6.60
C ALA A 56 -5.37 -5.78 -5.45
N LEU A 57 -5.00 -4.73 -4.73
CA LEU A 57 -4.10 -4.79 -3.58
C LEU A 57 -4.97 -4.79 -2.32
N ALA A 58 -4.70 -5.72 -1.39
CA ALA A 58 -5.42 -5.81 -0.12
C ALA A 58 -4.97 -4.72 0.88
N LEU A 59 -4.94 -3.46 0.43
CA LEU A 59 -4.58 -2.29 1.21
C LEU A 59 -5.63 -2.03 2.30
N THR A 60 -5.17 -1.55 3.44
CA THR A 60 -6.03 -1.08 4.53
C THR A 60 -6.17 0.42 4.59
N LYS A 61 -5.24 1.14 3.94
CA LYS A 61 -5.20 2.59 3.92
C LYS A 61 -4.62 3.09 2.60
N LEU A 62 -5.18 4.19 2.11
CA LEU A 62 -4.68 4.90 0.94
C LEU A 62 -4.38 6.33 1.37
N LYS A 63 -3.14 6.77 1.25
CA LYS A 63 -2.74 8.16 1.48
C LYS A 63 -2.75 8.87 0.14
N ILE A 64 -3.56 9.91 0.03
CA ILE A 64 -3.68 10.73 -1.18
C ILE A 64 -2.63 11.84 -1.09
N ASP A 65 -1.81 11.98 -2.13
CA ASP A 65 -0.85 13.07 -2.19
C ASP A 65 -1.57 14.43 -2.29
N ARG A 66 -0.99 15.46 -1.69
CA ARG A 66 -1.60 16.79 -1.67
C ARG A 66 -1.70 17.39 -3.07
N SER A 67 -0.74 17.11 -3.97
CA SER A 67 -0.77 17.64 -5.34
C SER A 67 -2.01 17.18 -6.12
N PHE A 68 -2.48 15.96 -5.85
CA PHE A 68 -3.69 15.41 -6.45
C PHE A 68 -4.94 16.21 -6.07
N VAL A 69 -5.03 16.67 -4.81
CA VAL A 69 -6.17 17.44 -4.30
C VAL A 69 -6.12 18.90 -4.74
N THR A 70 -4.92 19.47 -4.88
CA THR A 70 -4.76 20.88 -5.25
C THR A 70 -4.95 21.17 -6.73
N GLY A 71 -5.01 20.13 -7.58
CA GLY A 71 -4.99 20.26 -9.03
C GLY A 71 -3.59 20.65 -9.51
N GLY A 72 -3.07 19.94 -10.50
CA GLY A 72 -1.89 20.39 -11.26
C GLY A 72 -2.17 21.68 -12.02
#